data_AF-A0A1G8G410-F1
#
_entry.id   AF-A0A1G8G410-F1
#
_cell.length_a   1.000
_cell.length_b   1.000
_cell.length_c   1.000
_cell.angle_alpha   90.00
_cell.angle_beta   90.00
_cell.angle_gamma   90.00
#
_symmetry.space_group_name_H-M   'P 1'
#
loop_
_entity.id
_entity.type
_entity.pdbx_description
1 polymer ?
#
loop_
_entity_poly.entity_id
_entity_poly.type
_entity_poly.pdbx_seq_one_letter_code
_entity_poly.pdbx_strand_id
1 'polypeptide(L)'
;MKYFFDRLKEERKRLGLNQDEFAALGGVKKGAQFNYENGSRTPDSDYLAAVAAAGVDVLYLLTGEHALSALPADEHELLTGYRSMDVRGKAGVLGMLSGMSSPTIPASQAGNAPHVETHGKIGQNFVGNIIGPQTFNVAGSGRKKEK
;
A
#
# COMPACT_ATOMS: atom_id res chain seq x y z
N MET A 1 -18.97 29.17 2.40
CA MET A 1 -18.97 27.88 1.68
C MET A 1 -18.40 28.16 0.30
N LYS A 2 -17.27 27.54 -0.08
CA LYS A 2 -16.72 27.69 -1.44
C LYS A 2 -17.51 26.80 -2.41
N TYR A 3 -17.71 27.25 -3.63
CA TYR A 3 -18.37 26.44 -4.66
C TYR A 3 -17.36 25.55 -5.38
N PHE A 4 -17.86 24.55 -6.12
CA PHE A 4 -17.02 23.65 -6.92
C PHE A 4 -16.08 24.41 -7.87
N PHE A 5 -16.58 25.44 -8.56
CA PHE A 5 -15.80 26.22 -9.52
C PHE A 5 -14.67 27.03 -8.86
N ASP A 6 -14.86 27.47 -7.62
CA ASP A 6 -13.80 28.14 -6.85
C ASP A 6 -12.66 27.16 -6.55
N ARG A 7 -13.00 25.95 -6.11
CA ARG A 7 -12.03 24.89 -5.81
C ARG A 7 -11.31 24.40 -7.06
N LEU A 8 -12.00 24.31 -8.19
CA LEU A 8 -11.39 23.97 -9.48
C LEU A 8 -10.31 24.98 -9.87
N LYS A 9 -10.61 26.27 -9.69
CA LYS A 9 -9.66 27.36 -9.94
C LYS A 9 -8.49 27.34 -8.97
N GLU A 10 -8.73 26.97 -7.71
CA GLU A 10 -7.68 26.81 -6.69
C GLU A 10 -6.75 25.65 -7.03
N GLU A 11 -7.27 24.48 -7.38
CA GLU A 11 -6.46 23.32 -7.77
C GLU A 11 -5.62 23.60 -9.02
N ARG A 12 -6.18 24.28 -10.02
CA ARG A 12 -5.40 24.73 -11.17
C ARG A 12 -4.23 25.62 -10.75
N LYS A 13 -4.49 26.62 -9.89
CA LYS A 13 -3.47 27.53 -9.39
C LYS A 13 -2.42 26.81 -8.54
N ARG A 14 -2.82 25.81 -7.75
CA ARG A 14 -1.91 24.96 -6.96
C ARG A 14 -0.91 24.24 -7.84
N LEU A 15 -1.35 23.80 -9.03
CA LEU A 15 -0.47 23.19 -10.04
C LEU A 15 0.35 24.21 -10.84
N GLY A 16 0.16 25.52 -10.63
CA GLY A 16 0.87 26.57 -11.35
C GLY A 16 0.45 26.74 -12.81
N LEU A 17 -0.68 26.16 -13.21
CA LEU A 17 -1.11 26.10 -14.61
C LEU A 17 -2.00 27.27 -14.99
N ASN A 18 -1.91 27.71 -16.24
CA ASN A 18 -2.88 28.63 -16.84
C ASN A 18 -4.14 27.88 -17.31
N GLN A 19 -5.19 28.61 -17.71
CA GLN A 19 -6.47 28.00 -18.10
C GLN A 19 -6.39 27.12 -19.35
N ASP A 20 -5.49 27.41 -20.28
CA ASP A 20 -5.33 26.64 -21.51
C ASP A 20 -4.60 25.32 -21.22
N GLU A 21 -3.51 25.39 -20.46
CA GLU A 21 -2.76 24.21 -20.01
C GLU A 21 -3.64 23.25 -19.21
N PHE A 22 -4.44 23.80 -18.28
CA PHE A 22 -5.33 22.98 -17.46
C PHE A 22 -6.51 22.40 -18.25
N ALA A 23 -7.04 23.16 -19.23
CA ALA A 23 -8.05 22.64 -20.16
C ALA A 23 -7.52 21.44 -20.95
N ALA A 24 -6.26 21.50 -21.39
CA ALA A 24 -5.62 20.42 -22.13
C ALA A 24 -5.51 19.13 -21.30
N LEU A 25 -5.27 19.22 -19.98
CA LEU A 25 -5.30 18.06 -19.08
C LEU A 25 -6.65 17.35 -19.07
N GLY A 26 -7.73 18.13 -19.11
CA GLY A 26 -9.10 17.63 -19.15
C GLY A 26 -9.60 17.25 -20.55
N GLY A 27 -8.76 17.34 -21.59
CA GLY A 27 -9.16 17.07 -22.98
C GLY A 27 -10.15 18.07 -23.56
N VAL A 28 -10.24 19.28 -22.99
CA VAL A 28 -11.19 20.33 -23.40
C VAL A 28 -10.48 21.58 -23.88
N LYS A 29 -11.24 22.50 -24.49
CA LYS A 29 -10.73 23.81 -24.92
C LYS A 29 -10.74 24.79 -23.75
N LYS A 30 -9.85 25.80 -23.78
CA LYS A 30 -9.81 26.93 -22.81
C LYS A 30 -11.18 27.55 -22.48
N GLY A 31 -12.05 27.69 -23.49
CA GLY A 31 -13.40 28.23 -23.29
C GLY A 31 -14.29 27.36 -22.38
N ALA A 32 -14.17 26.03 -22.48
CA ALA A 32 -14.86 25.12 -21.57
C ALA A 32 -14.31 25.27 -20.14
N GLN A 33 -12.99 25.36 -19.99
CA GLN A 33 -12.37 25.58 -18.69
C GLN A 33 -12.79 26.90 -18.04
N PHE A 34 -12.88 27.97 -18.83
CA PHE A 34 -13.41 29.24 -18.36
C PHE A 34 -14.85 29.11 -17.84
N ASN A 35 -15.70 28.38 -18.56
CA ASN A 35 -17.08 28.12 -18.16
C ASN A 35 -17.20 27.25 -16.91
N TYR A 36 -16.25 26.34 -16.70
CA TYR A 36 -16.17 25.56 -15.46
C TYR A 36 -15.74 26.43 -14.28
N GLU A 37 -14.73 27.29 -14.45
CA GLU A 37 -14.20 28.15 -13.38
C GLU A 37 -15.11 29.34 -13.03
N ASN A 38 -16.06 29.70 -13.89
CA ASN A 38 -17.05 30.74 -13.61
C ASN A 38 -18.40 30.18 -13.15
N GLY A 39 -18.55 28.85 -13.10
CA GLY A 39 -19.77 28.18 -12.66
C GLY A 39 -20.91 28.12 -13.68
N SER A 40 -20.72 28.58 -14.92
CA SER A 40 -21.76 28.51 -15.96
C SER A 40 -21.97 27.09 -16.51
N ARG A 41 -20.98 26.20 -16.35
CA ARG A 41 -21.07 24.78 -16.72
C ARG A 41 -20.38 23.92 -15.67
N THR A 42 -20.80 22.67 -15.56
CA THR A 42 -20.16 21.65 -14.72
C THR A 42 -19.34 20.70 -15.60
N PRO A 43 -18.09 20.36 -15.22
CA PRO A 43 -17.35 19.30 -15.89
C PRO A 43 -18.00 17.93 -15.67
N ASP A 44 -17.76 17.00 -16.60
CA ASP A 44 -18.22 15.62 -16.51
C ASP A 44 -17.20 14.72 -15.80
N SER A 45 -17.56 13.45 -15.62
CA SER A 45 -16.69 12.46 -14.97
C SER A 45 -15.40 12.20 -15.75
N ASP A 46 -15.43 12.26 -17.09
CA ASP A 46 -14.28 11.97 -17.92
C ASP A 46 -13.23 13.08 -17.80
N TYR A 47 -13.69 14.34 -17.78
CA TYR A 47 -12.85 15.49 -17.43
C TYR A 47 -12.22 15.31 -16.04
N LEU A 48 -13.02 14.94 -15.04
CA LEU A 48 -12.53 14.76 -13.66
C LEU A 48 -11.49 13.63 -13.56
N ALA A 49 -11.69 12.52 -14.26
CA ALA A 49 -10.73 11.42 -14.30
C ALA A 49 -9.41 11.85 -14.96
N ALA A 50 -9.48 12.63 -16.05
CA ALA A 50 -8.31 13.12 -16.76
C ALA A 50 -7.47 14.09 -15.91
N VAL A 51 -8.12 15.05 -15.22
CA VAL A 51 -7.38 15.97 -14.34
C VAL A 51 -6.89 15.30 -13.05
N ALA A 52 -7.59 14.26 -12.56
CA ALA A 52 -7.10 13.44 -11.44
C ALA A 52 -5.77 12.76 -11.79
N ALA A 53 -5.65 12.21 -13.00
CA ALA A 53 -4.41 11.61 -13.49
C ALA A 53 -3.26 12.64 -13.58
N ALA A 54 -3.59 13.92 -13.73
CA ALA A 54 -2.63 15.03 -13.70
C ALA A 54 -2.35 15.58 -12.28
N GLY A 55 -2.88 14.94 -11.23
CA GLY A 55 -2.58 15.27 -9.84
C GLY A 55 -3.51 16.31 -9.20
N VAL A 56 -4.70 16.53 -9.77
CA VAL A 56 -5.77 17.31 -9.13
C VAL A 56 -6.45 16.50 -8.02
N ASP A 57 -6.68 17.14 -6.87
CA ASP A 57 -7.41 16.56 -5.75
C ASP A 57 -8.93 16.62 -6.02
N VAL A 58 -9.46 15.58 -6.69
CA VAL A 58 -10.89 15.52 -7.03
C VAL A 58 -11.78 15.40 -5.79
N LEU A 59 -11.29 14.81 -4.69
CA LEU A 59 -12.04 14.80 -3.43
C LEU A 59 -12.26 16.23 -2.97
N TYR A 60 -11.20 17.04 -2.92
CA TYR A 60 -11.30 18.46 -2.59
C TYR A 60 -12.27 19.19 -3.51
N LEU A 61 -12.23 18.95 -4.82
CA LEU A 61 -13.17 19.58 -5.75
C LEU A 61 -14.62 19.29 -5.38
N LEU A 62 -14.95 18.05 -5.02
CA LEU A 62 -16.33 17.64 -4.76
C LEU A 62 -16.80 18.02 -3.35
N THR A 63 -15.97 17.79 -2.33
CA THR A 63 -16.39 17.88 -0.91
C THR A 63 -15.91 19.16 -0.23
N GLY A 64 -14.84 19.78 -0.73
CA GLY A 64 -14.12 20.85 -0.04
C GLY A 64 -13.11 20.37 0.99
N GLU A 65 -12.96 19.06 1.16
CA GLU A 65 -11.98 18.44 2.05
C GLU A 65 -10.82 17.87 1.22
N HIS A 66 -9.59 18.22 1.58
CA HIS A 66 -8.41 17.67 0.89
C HIS A 66 -8.27 16.18 1.17
N ALA A 67 -7.80 15.41 0.19
CA ALA A 67 -7.49 14.00 0.37
C ALA A 67 -6.48 13.77 1.51
N LEU A 68 -5.58 14.74 1.75
CA LEU A 68 -4.64 14.71 2.88
C LEU A 68 -5.28 15.05 4.24
N SER A 69 -6.35 15.84 4.28
CA SER A 69 -7.09 16.13 5.52
C SER A 69 -8.10 15.04 5.87
N ALA A 70 -8.41 14.13 4.93
CA ALA A 70 -9.17 12.92 5.20
C ALA A 70 -8.32 11.81 5.86
N LEU A 71 -7.00 11.99 5.98
CA LEU A 71 -6.13 11.04 6.66
C LEU A 71 -6.09 11.32 8.16
N PRO A 72 -6.10 10.27 9.00
CA PRO A 72 -5.71 10.38 10.41
C PRO A 72 -4.38 11.13 10.58
N ALA A 73 -4.22 11.85 11.68
CA ALA A 73 -3.07 12.73 11.91
C ALA A 73 -1.72 11.99 11.84
N ASP A 74 -1.68 10.75 12.31
CA ASP A 74 -0.55 9.84 12.24
C ASP A 74 -0.22 9.41 10.80
N GLU A 75 -1.24 9.10 9.98
CA GLU A 75 -1.03 8.80 8.55
C GLU A 75 -0.52 10.02 7.77
N HIS A 76 -1.03 11.21 8.09
CA HIS A 76 -0.57 12.46 7.48
C HIS A 76 0.90 12.77 7.83
N GLU A 77 1.28 12.59 9.10
CA GLU A 77 2.67 12.74 9.56
C GLU A 77 3.61 11.73 8.87
N LEU A 78 3.18 10.47 8.78
CA LEU A 78 3.93 9.40 8.11
C LEU A 78 4.19 9.74 6.64
N LEU A 79 3.16 10.17 5.88
CA LEU A 79 3.31 10.51 4.47
C LEU A 79 4.18 11.75 4.25
N THR A 80 4.04 12.76 5.11
CA THR A 80 4.86 13.98 5.07
C THR A 80 6.33 13.64 5.30
N GLY A 81 6.62 12.86 6.34
CA GLY A 81 7.96 12.39 6.65
C GLY A 81 8.53 11.50 5.55
N TYR A 82 7.76 10.54 5.04
CA TYR A 82 8.21 9.64 3.98
C TYR A 82 8.59 10.40 2.70
N ARG A 83 7.82 11.42 2.31
CA ARG A 83 8.08 12.19 1.07
C ARG A 83 9.36 13.03 1.14
N SER A 84 9.73 13.53 2.32
CA SER A 84 10.94 14.35 2.52
C SER A 84 12.23 13.54 2.64
N MET A 85 12.14 12.20 2.78
CA MET A 85 13.31 11.30 2.87
C MET A 85 14.02 11.08 1.53
N ASP A 86 15.31 10.77 1.62
CA ASP A 86 16.12 10.28 0.50
C ASP A 86 15.77 8.82 0.14
N VAL A 87 16.40 8.29 -0.91
CA VAL A 87 16.11 6.93 -1.43
C VAL A 87 16.37 5.87 -0.37
N ARG A 88 17.41 6.04 0.46
CA ARG A 88 17.74 5.10 1.55
C ARG A 88 16.70 5.15 2.67
N GLY A 89 16.30 6.35 3.10
CA GLY A 89 15.27 6.53 4.12
C GLY A 89 13.93 5.93 3.71
N LYS A 90 13.50 6.18 2.46
CA LYS A 90 12.28 5.57 1.90
C LYS A 90 12.36 4.05 1.88
N ALA A 91 13.48 3.49 1.43
CA ALA A 91 13.69 2.04 1.43
C ALA A 91 13.66 1.44 2.85
N GLY A 92 14.21 2.14 3.84
CA GLY A 92 14.16 1.73 5.24
C GLY A 92 12.74 1.66 5.80
N VAL A 93 11.93 2.70 5.59
CA VAL A 93 10.52 2.71 6.02
C VAL A 93 9.72 1.59 5.36
N LEU A 94 9.88 1.39 4.05
CA LEU A 94 9.22 0.29 3.33
C LEU A 94 9.65 -1.09 3.81
N GLY A 95 10.94 -1.27 4.13
CA GLY A 95 11.48 -2.52 4.68
C GLY A 95 10.91 -2.83 6.06
N MET A 96 10.83 -1.81 6.93
CA MET A 96 10.22 -1.94 8.26
C MET A 96 8.73 -2.32 8.14
N LEU A 97 7.97 -1.61 7.29
CA LEU A 97 6.56 -1.93 7.05
C LEU A 97 6.37 -3.35 6.52
N SER A 98 7.22 -3.80 5.60
CA SER A 98 7.18 -5.16 5.05
C SER A 98 7.57 -6.23 6.07
N GLY A 99 8.45 -5.92 7.01
CA GLY A 99 8.82 -6.82 8.10
C GLY A 99 7.78 -6.88 9.22
N MET A 100 7.02 -5.79 9.41
CA MET A 100 5.97 -5.68 10.43
C MET A 100 4.58 -6.07 9.91
N SER A 101 4.37 -6.15 8.60
CA SER A 101 3.14 -6.69 8.03
C SER A 101 3.04 -8.16 8.43
N SER A 102 2.07 -8.46 9.31
CA SER A 102 1.75 -9.83 9.68
C SER A 102 1.56 -10.65 8.41
N PRO A 103 2.15 -11.85 8.30
CA PRO A 103 1.80 -12.74 7.20
C PRO A 103 0.30 -12.96 7.30
N THR A 104 -0.45 -12.43 6.34
CA THR A 104 -1.79 -12.91 6.08
C THR A 104 -1.57 -14.33 5.60
N ILE A 105 -1.61 -15.30 6.52
CA ILE A 105 -1.56 -16.72 6.16
C ILE A 105 -2.74 -16.90 5.20
N PRO A 106 -2.52 -17.15 3.90
CA PRO A 106 -3.61 -17.56 3.04
C PRO A 106 -4.09 -18.89 3.61
N ALA A 107 -5.34 -18.96 4.03
CA ALA A 107 -5.97 -20.19 4.49
C ALA A 107 -6.16 -21.18 3.32
N SER A 108 -5.09 -21.57 2.63
CA SER A 108 -5.14 -22.55 1.53
C SER A 108 -3.76 -22.95 0.97
N GLN A 109 -2.77 -23.30 1.79
CA GLN A 109 -1.68 -24.18 1.31
C GLN A 109 -1.32 -25.25 2.35
N ALA A 110 -2.31 -26.07 2.70
CA ALA A 110 -2.11 -27.35 3.38
C ALA A 110 -1.69 -28.47 2.39
N GLY A 111 -0.74 -28.19 1.49
CA GLY A 111 -0.50 -29.07 0.33
C GLY A 111 0.94 -29.36 -0.05
N ASN A 112 1.96 -28.74 0.55
CA ASN A 112 3.34 -29.09 0.19
C ASN A 112 4.34 -28.75 1.30
N ALA A 113 4.33 -29.55 2.38
CA ALA A 113 5.47 -29.57 3.30
C ALA A 113 6.58 -30.43 2.67
N PRO A 114 7.83 -29.96 2.59
CA PRO A 114 8.94 -30.77 2.09
C PRO A 114 9.13 -32.00 2.99
N HIS A 115 8.87 -33.17 2.42
CA HIS A 115 9.13 -34.46 3.05
C HIS A 115 10.63 -34.76 2.98
N VAL A 116 11.32 -34.73 4.12
CA VAL A 116 12.73 -35.13 4.23
C VAL A 116 12.79 -36.59 4.65
N GLU A 117 13.06 -37.48 3.70
CA GLU A 117 13.20 -38.92 3.95
C GLU A 117 14.62 -39.24 4.43
N THR A 118 14.78 -39.52 5.73
CA THR A 118 16.08 -39.81 6.34
C THR A 118 16.32 -41.31 6.38
N HIS A 119 17.23 -41.80 5.55
CA HIS A 119 17.59 -43.22 5.48
C HIS A 119 18.52 -43.61 6.64
N GLY A 120 17.95 -43.92 7.80
CA GLY A 120 18.63 -44.49 8.96
C GLY A 120 17.67 -45.29 9.84
N LYS A 121 18.15 -46.29 10.58
CA LYS A 121 17.32 -47.01 11.56
C LYS A 121 17.07 -46.11 12.78
N ILE A 122 16.04 -45.28 12.71
CA ILE A 122 15.53 -44.48 13.82
C ILE A 122 14.26 -45.12 14.38
N GLY A 123 14.20 -45.27 15.70
CA GLY A 123 13.15 -46.01 16.39
C GLY A 123 11.77 -45.33 16.37
N GLN A 124 11.71 -44.00 16.20
CA GLN A 124 10.47 -43.24 16.02
C GLN A 124 10.70 -42.02 15.14
N ASN A 125 9.77 -41.79 14.19
CA ASN A 125 9.72 -40.64 13.29
C ASN A 125 8.49 -39.80 13.63
N PHE A 126 8.68 -38.49 13.81
CA PHE A 126 7.59 -37.53 13.97
C PHE A 126 7.57 -36.59 12.77
N VAL A 127 6.40 -36.39 12.16
CA VAL A 127 6.20 -35.44 11.07
C VAL A 127 5.10 -34.46 11.47
N GLY A 128 5.45 -33.20 11.70
CA GLY A 128 4.53 -32.13 12.10
C GLY A 128 5.10 -31.21 13.19
N ASN A 129 4.35 -30.16 13.55
CA ASN A 129 4.72 -29.23 14.62
C ASN A 129 4.24 -29.78 15.98
N ILE A 130 5.16 -30.06 16.91
CA ILE A 130 4.82 -30.58 18.25
C ILE A 130 5.02 -29.47 19.28
N ILE A 131 3.94 -29.05 19.94
CA ILE A 131 3.96 -28.04 20.99
C ILE A 131 3.63 -28.72 22.32
N GLY A 132 4.66 -29.06 23.10
CA GLY A 132 4.55 -29.68 24.44
C GLY A 132 5.88 -30.32 24.89
N PRO A 133 6.12 -30.51 26.21
CA PRO A 133 7.36 -31.09 26.71
C PRO A 133 7.52 -32.56 26.30
N GLN A 134 8.71 -32.93 25.80
CA GLN A 134 9.03 -34.27 25.30
C GLN A 134 10.21 -34.89 26.07
N THR A 135 10.13 -36.18 26.36
CA THR A 135 11.19 -36.93 27.04
C THR A 135 11.80 -37.95 26.07
N PHE A 136 13.10 -37.82 25.79
CA PHE A 136 13.83 -38.75 24.92
C PHE A 136 14.62 -39.75 25.76
N ASN A 137 14.27 -41.03 25.68
CA ASN A 137 15.03 -42.11 26.30
C ASN A 137 16.01 -42.70 25.29
N VAL A 138 17.31 -42.45 25.49
CA VAL A 138 18.38 -43.00 24.66
C VAL A 138 18.96 -44.24 25.34
N ALA A 139 18.65 -45.42 24.83
CA ALA A 139 19.28 -46.66 25.31
C ALA A 139 20.66 -46.83 24.67
N GLY A 140 21.73 -46.75 25.47
CA GLY A 140 23.09 -47.03 25.04
C GLY A 140 23.29 -48.53 24.77
N SER A 141 23.64 -48.89 23.53
CA SER A 141 23.98 -50.27 23.15
C SER A 141 25.33 -50.67 23.79
N GLY A 142 25.28 -51.56 24.79
CA GLY A 142 26.47 -52.16 25.40
C GLY A 142 27.22 -53.07 24.44
N ARG A 143 28.53 -52.85 24.26
CA ARG A 143 29.42 -53.75 23.50
C ARG A 143 29.61 -55.06 24.27
N LYS A 144 29.18 -56.18 23.67
CA LYS A 144 29.59 -57.53 24.08
C LYS A 144 31.05 -57.75 23.65
N LYS A 145 31.93 -58.06 24.61
CA LYS A 145 33.29 -58.54 24.32
C LYS A 145 33.21 -60.01 23.89
N GLU A 146 33.79 -60.32 22.74
CA GLU A 146 33.96 -61.70 22.25
C GLU A 146 35.26 -62.29 22.78
N LYS A 147 35.27 -63.62 22.97
CA LYS A 147 36.26 -64.42 23.72
C LYS A 147 37.64 -64.49 23.08
#